data_AF-A0A836RN71-F1
#
_entry.id   AF-A0A836RN71-F1
#
_cell.length_a   1.000
_cell.length_b   1.000
_cell.length_c   1.000
_cell.angle_alpha   90.00
_cell.angle_beta   90.00
_cell.angle_gamma   90.00
#
_symmetry.space_group_name_H-M   'P 1'
#
loop_
_entity.id
_entity.type
_entity.pdbx_description
1 polymer ?
#
loop_
_entity_poly.entity_id
_entity_poly.type
_entity_poly.pdbx_seq_one_letter_code
_entity_poly.pdbx_strand_id
1 'polypeptide(L)'
;MKTKQKTKKVGQVRYILLIFVLIAGLMISSAIIELQQSKKELYQLMSKQAHSLLESLITASQNTLHATTYLDEISRQRLLNYAELIRQMYKNKRLTNQFLEDLSRYSDIHRIHIFNKNGKRIFSSSDSSYMLESERENPLRILEPIFSGEQDTLIIGYKKARFANQYRFVMALAAEDRSAIVLNIDAEEMIKFKRDIDFGALIKKVVEGNSQIIYITLQNPQHILAASG
;
A
#
# COMPACT_ATOMS: atom_id res chain seq x y z
N MET A 1 -94.46 -21.06 5.84
CA MET A 1 -93.63 -20.45 4.77
C MET A 1 -92.26 -19.90 5.19
N LYS A 2 -91.81 -20.01 6.46
CA LYS A 2 -90.52 -19.43 6.93
C LYS A 2 -89.29 -20.37 6.83
N THR A 3 -89.47 -21.66 6.58
CA THR A 3 -88.37 -22.66 6.58
C THR A 3 -87.58 -22.74 5.27
N LYS A 4 -88.16 -22.40 4.11
CA LYS A 4 -87.44 -22.37 2.81
C LYS A 4 -86.49 -21.17 2.64
N GLN A 5 -86.63 -20.13 3.47
CA GLN A 5 -85.76 -18.93 3.38
C GLN A 5 -84.45 -19.09 4.14
N LYS A 6 -84.42 -19.92 5.21
CA LYS A 6 -83.20 -20.23 5.97
C LYS A 6 -82.20 -21.08 5.18
N THR A 7 -82.67 -22.03 4.36
CA THR A 7 -81.79 -22.89 3.54
C THR A 7 -81.12 -22.14 2.38
N LYS A 8 -81.79 -21.12 1.82
CA LYS A 8 -81.19 -20.25 0.77
C LYS A 8 -80.02 -19.40 1.30
N LYS A 9 -80.11 -18.91 2.55
CA LYS A 9 -79.04 -18.16 3.22
C LYS A 9 -77.79 -19.01 3.48
N VAL A 10 -77.95 -20.29 3.82
CA VAL A 10 -76.82 -21.22 4.06
C VAL A 10 -76.05 -21.51 2.76
N GLY A 11 -76.72 -21.57 1.62
CA GLY A 11 -76.07 -21.71 0.31
C GLY A 11 -75.17 -20.52 -0.04
N GLN A 12 -75.66 -19.29 0.13
CA GLN A 12 -74.89 -18.06 -0.15
C GLN A 12 -73.63 -17.92 0.71
N VAL A 13 -73.70 -18.28 2.00
CA VAL A 13 -72.54 -18.22 2.91
C VAL A 13 -71.41 -19.15 2.46
N ARG A 14 -71.73 -20.35 1.95
CA ARG A 14 -70.72 -21.29 1.42
C ARG A 14 -69.99 -20.75 0.19
N TYR A 15 -70.70 -20.08 -0.72
CA TYR A 15 -70.07 -19.46 -1.90
C TYR A 15 -69.16 -18.29 -1.51
N ILE A 16 -69.58 -17.44 -0.55
CA ILE A 16 -68.75 -16.34 -0.05
C ILE A 16 -67.47 -16.87 0.60
N LEU A 17 -67.56 -17.94 1.40
CA LEU A 17 -66.40 -18.58 2.01
C LEU A 17 -65.43 -19.15 0.95
N LEU A 18 -65.96 -19.82 -0.08
CA LEU A 18 -65.15 -20.34 -1.18
C LEU A 18 -64.40 -19.23 -1.93
N ILE A 19 -65.09 -18.12 -2.24
CA ILE A 19 -64.48 -16.96 -2.90
C ILE A 19 -63.39 -16.36 -2.01
N PHE A 20 -63.66 -16.21 -0.71
CA PHE A 20 -62.69 -15.69 0.24
C PHE A 20 -61.43 -16.55 0.31
N VAL A 21 -61.57 -17.88 0.40
CA VAL A 21 -60.44 -18.82 0.41
C VAL A 21 -59.64 -18.75 -0.90
N LEU A 22 -60.32 -18.64 -2.04
CA LEU A 22 -59.68 -18.46 -3.34
C LEU A 22 -58.84 -17.18 -3.41
N ILE A 23 -59.41 -16.05 -2.97
CA ILE A 23 -58.72 -14.76 -2.95
C ILE A 23 -57.54 -14.81 -1.96
N ALA A 24 -57.72 -15.38 -0.78
CA ALA A 24 -56.66 -15.52 0.21
C ALA A 24 -55.51 -16.38 -0.35
N GLY A 25 -55.81 -17.50 -1.01
CA GLY A 25 -54.82 -18.35 -1.66
C GLY A 25 -54.04 -17.63 -2.77
N LEU A 26 -54.72 -16.81 -3.58
CA LEU A 26 -54.09 -15.96 -4.59
C LEU A 26 -53.16 -14.92 -3.97
N MET A 27 -53.62 -14.22 -2.92
CA MET A 27 -52.79 -13.21 -2.24
C MET A 27 -51.55 -13.83 -1.59
N ILE A 28 -51.68 -14.97 -0.91
CA ILE A 28 -50.54 -15.68 -0.32
C ILE A 28 -49.56 -16.13 -1.40
N SER A 29 -50.06 -16.67 -2.52
CA SER A 29 -49.20 -17.12 -3.63
C SER A 29 -48.47 -15.93 -4.28
N SER A 30 -49.17 -14.82 -4.52
CA SER A 30 -48.59 -13.59 -5.06
C SER A 30 -47.50 -13.04 -4.14
N ALA A 31 -47.76 -12.96 -2.83
CA ALA A 31 -46.79 -12.48 -1.86
C ALA A 31 -45.53 -13.37 -1.80
N ILE A 32 -45.68 -14.70 -1.93
CA ILE A 32 -44.54 -15.62 -1.99
C ILE A 32 -43.72 -15.41 -3.28
N ILE A 33 -44.39 -15.25 -4.43
CA ILE A 33 -43.72 -15.01 -5.72
C ILE A 33 -42.97 -13.67 -5.68
N GLU A 34 -43.61 -12.61 -5.21
CA GLU A 34 -42.97 -11.28 -5.06
C GLU A 34 -41.78 -11.33 -4.11
N LEU A 35 -41.88 -12.04 -2.99
CA LEU A 35 -40.77 -12.20 -2.04
C LEU A 35 -39.58 -12.92 -2.68
N GLN A 36 -39.83 -13.99 -3.43
CA GLN A 36 -38.76 -14.73 -4.13
C GLN A 36 -38.12 -13.88 -5.23
N GLN A 37 -38.92 -13.13 -5.99
CA GLN A 37 -38.44 -12.24 -7.03
C GLN A 37 -37.61 -11.10 -6.43
N SER A 38 -38.10 -10.45 -5.37
CA SER A 38 -37.37 -9.40 -4.64
C SER A 38 -36.04 -9.91 -4.11
N LYS A 39 -36.01 -11.12 -3.54
CA LYS A 39 -34.76 -11.75 -3.07
C LYS A 39 -33.76 -11.95 -4.22
N LYS A 40 -34.23 -12.40 -5.39
CA LYS A 40 -33.38 -12.57 -6.58
C LYS A 40 -32.81 -11.24 -7.08
N GLU A 41 -33.65 -10.21 -7.15
CA GLU A 41 -33.24 -8.87 -7.57
C GLU A 41 -32.22 -8.27 -6.60
N LEU A 42 -32.43 -8.42 -5.30
CA LEU A 42 -31.47 -8.01 -4.27
C LEU A 42 -30.13 -8.72 -4.43
N TYR A 43 -30.11 -10.05 -4.63
CA TYR A 43 -28.83 -10.75 -4.86
C TYR A 43 -28.13 -10.30 -6.14
N GLN A 44 -28.87 -10.04 -7.21
CA GLN A 44 -28.29 -9.52 -8.44
C GLN A 44 -27.70 -8.13 -8.24
N LEU A 45 -28.39 -7.25 -7.52
CA LEU A 45 -27.90 -5.92 -7.18
C LEU A 45 -26.63 -5.99 -6.31
N MET A 46 -26.66 -6.80 -5.25
CA MET A 46 -25.50 -7.01 -4.37
C MET A 46 -24.30 -7.57 -5.15
N SER A 47 -24.52 -8.54 -6.03
CA SER A 47 -23.46 -9.10 -6.88
C SER A 47 -22.83 -8.04 -7.78
N LYS A 48 -23.65 -7.20 -8.42
CA LYS A 48 -23.16 -6.07 -9.24
C LYS A 48 -22.37 -5.07 -8.41
N GLN A 49 -22.87 -4.68 -7.24
CA GLN A 49 -22.18 -3.74 -6.35
C GLN A 49 -20.84 -4.31 -5.85
N ALA A 50 -20.81 -5.59 -5.47
CA ALA A 50 -19.59 -6.27 -5.05
C ALA A 50 -18.55 -6.32 -6.19
N HIS A 51 -18.99 -6.56 -7.42
CA HIS A 51 -18.12 -6.53 -8.59
C HIS A 51 -17.53 -5.14 -8.84
N SER A 52 -18.35 -4.09 -8.84
CA SER A 52 -17.86 -2.72 -9.02
C SER A 52 -16.93 -2.25 -7.89
N LEU A 53 -17.20 -2.67 -6.65
CA LEU A 53 -16.30 -2.42 -5.53
C LEU A 53 -14.95 -3.12 -5.71
N LEU A 54 -14.98 -4.39 -6.13
CA LEU A 54 -13.77 -5.16 -6.39
C LEU A 54 -12.94 -4.55 -7.52
N GLU A 55 -13.57 -4.16 -8.63
CA GLU A 55 -12.88 -3.46 -9.73
C GLU A 55 -12.25 -2.16 -9.25
N SER A 56 -12.99 -1.35 -8.48
CA SER A 56 -12.47 -0.10 -7.92
C SER A 56 -11.27 -0.34 -7.00
N LEU A 57 -11.32 -1.37 -6.16
CA LEU A 57 -10.21 -1.77 -5.30
C LEU A 57 -8.99 -2.24 -6.10
N ILE A 58 -9.19 -3.03 -7.15
CA ILE A 58 -8.12 -3.49 -8.04
C ILE A 58 -7.46 -2.28 -8.72
N THR A 59 -8.25 -1.37 -9.30
CA THR A 59 -7.73 -0.16 -9.95
C THR A 59 -6.98 0.74 -8.96
N ALA A 60 -7.53 0.96 -7.77
CA ALA A 60 -6.85 1.74 -6.72
C ALA A 60 -5.54 1.10 -6.27
N SER A 61 -5.51 -0.23 -6.16
CA SER A 61 -4.30 -1.01 -5.84
C SER A 61 -3.23 -0.87 -6.91
N GLN A 62 -3.60 -1.03 -8.19
CA GLN A 62 -2.69 -0.83 -9.32
C GLN A 62 -2.12 0.59 -9.32
N ASN A 63 -2.96 1.60 -9.16
CA ASN A 63 -2.53 3.00 -9.10
C ASN A 63 -1.56 3.26 -7.92
N THR A 64 -1.82 2.64 -6.78
CA THR A 64 -0.95 2.70 -5.59
C THR A 64 0.42 2.08 -5.88
N LEU A 65 0.46 0.88 -6.47
CA LEU A 65 1.71 0.22 -6.85
C LEU A 65 2.50 1.05 -7.88
N HIS A 66 1.80 1.65 -8.85
CA HIS A 66 2.43 2.54 -9.82
C HIS A 66 2.99 3.80 -9.16
N ALA A 67 2.23 4.47 -8.29
CA ALA A 67 2.67 5.67 -7.59
C ALA A 67 3.89 5.40 -6.69
N THR A 68 3.88 4.30 -5.95
CA THR A 68 5.00 3.91 -5.08
C THR A 68 6.26 3.57 -5.87
N THR A 69 6.12 2.82 -6.97
CA THR A 69 7.23 2.51 -7.88
C THR A 69 7.81 3.78 -8.50
N TYR A 70 6.93 4.70 -8.93
CA TYR A 70 7.35 5.98 -9.51
C TYR A 70 8.11 6.86 -8.52
N LEU A 71 7.67 6.93 -7.26
CA LEU A 71 8.39 7.65 -6.21
C LEU A 71 9.77 7.05 -5.91
N ASP A 72 9.86 5.72 -5.85
CA ASP A 72 11.14 5.03 -5.66
C ASP A 72 12.08 5.32 -6.84
N GLU A 73 11.56 5.32 -8.07
CA GLU A 73 12.33 5.58 -9.27
C GLU A 73 12.87 7.02 -9.35
N ILE A 74 12.02 8.02 -9.07
CA ILE A 74 12.48 9.42 -9.03
C ILE A 74 13.56 9.60 -7.96
N SER A 75 13.35 9.02 -6.77
CA SER A 75 14.30 9.12 -5.67
C SER A 75 15.63 8.48 -6.03
N ARG A 76 15.58 7.31 -6.68
CA ARG A 76 16.74 6.61 -7.23
C ARG A 76 17.46 7.47 -8.26
N GLN A 77 16.77 7.99 -9.27
CA GLN A 77 17.38 8.80 -10.32
C GLN A 77 18.01 10.08 -9.77
N ARG A 78 17.33 10.76 -8.84
CA ARG A 78 17.84 11.97 -8.17
C ARG A 78 19.14 11.67 -7.43
N LEU A 79 19.14 10.63 -6.59
CA LEU A 79 20.33 10.24 -5.83
C LEU A 79 21.48 9.81 -6.76
N LEU A 80 21.19 9.08 -7.83
CA LEU A 80 22.19 8.66 -8.80
C LEU A 80 22.83 9.86 -9.51
N ASN A 81 22.04 10.84 -9.94
CA ASN A 81 22.55 12.06 -10.57
C ASN A 81 23.55 12.81 -9.66
N TYR A 82 23.22 12.93 -8.37
CA TYR A 82 24.14 13.54 -7.39
C TYR A 82 25.35 12.65 -7.10
N ALA A 83 25.17 11.34 -7.01
CA ALA A 83 26.26 10.40 -6.82
C ALA A 83 27.27 10.48 -7.97
N GLU A 84 26.81 10.62 -9.21
CA GLU A 84 27.63 10.81 -10.40
C GLU A 84 28.42 12.12 -10.37
N LEU A 85 27.78 13.22 -9.99
CA LEU A 85 28.48 14.50 -9.78
C LEU A 85 29.60 14.35 -8.74
N ILE A 86 29.30 13.72 -7.60
CA ILE A 86 30.26 13.48 -6.53
C ILE A 86 31.39 12.56 -7.01
N ARG A 87 31.08 11.53 -7.82
CA ARG A 87 32.05 10.62 -8.41
C ARG A 87 33.04 11.36 -9.31
N GLN A 88 32.54 12.29 -10.14
CA GLN A 88 33.40 13.13 -10.98
C GLN A 88 34.30 14.05 -10.15
N MET A 89 33.76 14.67 -9.09
CA MET A 89 34.54 15.53 -8.19
C MET A 89 35.60 14.75 -7.41
N TYR A 90 35.25 13.53 -6.97
CA TYR A 90 36.15 12.60 -6.29
C TYR A 90 37.30 12.17 -7.21
N LYS A 91 36.97 11.72 -8.44
CA LYS A 91 37.96 11.35 -9.47
C LYS A 91 38.95 12.47 -9.75
N ASN A 92 38.46 13.71 -9.84
CA ASN A 92 39.28 14.88 -10.13
C ASN A 92 40.04 15.42 -8.91
N LYS A 93 39.96 14.76 -7.75
CA LYS A 93 40.58 15.18 -6.47
C LYS A 93 40.17 16.59 -6.04
N ARG A 94 38.94 17.01 -6.40
CA ARG A 94 38.36 18.33 -6.06
C ARG A 94 37.33 18.25 -4.93
N LEU A 95 37.09 17.05 -4.41
CA LEU A 95 36.09 16.83 -3.38
C LEU A 95 36.59 17.28 -2.00
N THR A 96 35.74 18.01 -1.28
CA THR A 96 35.98 18.41 0.12
C THR A 96 34.75 18.11 0.96
N ASN A 97 34.91 18.01 2.29
CA ASN A 97 33.75 17.88 3.19
C ASN A 97 32.84 19.10 3.09
N GLN A 98 33.40 20.31 2.92
CA GLN A 98 32.62 21.53 2.73
C GLN A 98 31.73 21.45 1.48
N PHE A 99 32.26 20.96 0.35
CA PHE A 99 31.47 20.75 -0.86
C PHE A 99 30.32 19.77 -0.62
N LEU A 100 30.58 18.65 0.09
CA LEU A 100 29.54 17.67 0.40
C LEU A 100 28.47 18.25 1.35
N GLU A 101 28.89 19.07 2.30
CA GLU A 101 27.99 19.77 3.21
C GLU A 101 27.11 20.77 2.46
N ASP A 102 27.71 21.63 1.64
CA ASP A 102 26.96 22.59 0.81
C ASP A 102 25.99 21.85 -0.13
N LEU A 103 26.47 20.80 -0.80
CA LEU A 103 25.62 19.97 -1.64
C LEU A 103 24.44 19.40 -0.84
N SER A 104 24.67 18.85 0.36
CA SER A 104 23.61 18.30 1.21
C SER A 104 22.54 19.34 1.56
N ARG A 105 22.94 20.58 1.85
CA ARG A 105 22.02 21.69 2.17
C ARG A 105 21.17 22.13 0.98
N TYR A 106 21.71 22.11 -0.24
CA TYR A 106 21.00 22.59 -1.44
C TYR A 106 20.21 21.52 -2.21
N SER A 107 20.42 20.23 -1.90
CA SER A 107 19.90 19.12 -2.72
C SER A 107 18.91 18.20 -2.01
N ASP A 108 18.38 18.59 -0.84
CA ASP A 108 17.61 17.74 0.10
C ASP A 108 18.26 16.38 0.42
N ILE A 109 19.55 16.22 0.14
CA ILE A 109 20.28 15.02 0.52
C ILE A 109 20.65 15.17 1.98
N HIS A 110 20.04 14.34 2.82
CA HIS A 110 20.21 14.42 4.26
C HIS A 110 21.66 14.13 4.69
N ARG A 111 22.32 13.10 4.13
CA ARG A 111 23.76 12.83 4.36
C ARG A 111 24.46 12.19 3.17
N ILE A 112 25.73 12.54 3.03
CA ILE A 112 26.65 11.98 2.05
C ILE A 112 27.90 11.47 2.78
N HIS A 113 28.29 10.23 2.52
CA HIS A 113 29.52 9.63 3.02
C HIS A 113 30.30 9.00 1.86
N ILE A 114 31.63 9.04 1.95
CA ILE A 114 32.48 8.24 1.08
C ILE A 114 33.31 7.30 1.94
N PHE A 115 33.25 6.02 1.61
CA PHE A 115 34.04 4.97 2.25
C PHE A 115 35.06 4.45 1.25
N ASN A 116 36.30 4.27 1.68
CA ASN A 116 37.28 3.56 0.86
C ASN A 116 36.93 2.06 0.75
N LYS A 117 37.63 1.33 -0.12
CA LYS A 117 37.45 -0.13 -0.30
C LYS A 117 37.61 -0.98 0.97
N ASN A 118 38.23 -0.43 2.02
CA ASN A 118 38.40 -1.09 3.32
C ASN A 118 37.27 -0.72 4.30
N GLY A 119 36.21 -0.04 3.84
CA GLY A 119 35.08 0.39 4.66
C GLY A 119 35.38 1.60 5.57
N LYS A 120 36.57 2.22 5.47
CA LYS A 120 36.91 3.41 6.26
C LYS A 120 36.32 4.64 5.59
N ARG A 121 35.56 5.45 6.35
CA ARG A 121 35.03 6.72 5.87
C ARG A 121 36.16 7.73 5.65
N ILE A 122 36.21 8.32 4.46
CA ILE A 122 37.22 9.30 4.02
C ILE A 122 36.65 10.70 3.79
N PHE A 123 35.35 10.81 3.47
CA PHE A 123 34.63 12.10 3.37
C PHE A 123 33.23 12.01 3.98
N SER A 124 32.70 13.14 4.45
CA SER A 124 31.36 13.24 5.03
C SER A 124 30.78 14.65 4.87
N SER A 125 29.47 14.74 4.63
CA SER A 125 28.71 16.01 4.61
C SER A 125 28.29 16.50 6.01
N SER A 126 28.59 15.77 7.08
CA SER A 126 28.19 16.14 8.45
C SER A 126 29.38 15.96 9.39
N ASP A 127 29.58 16.93 10.27
CA ASP A 127 30.65 16.84 11.28
C ASP A 127 30.44 15.62 12.17
N SER A 128 31.48 14.80 12.26
CA SER A 128 31.40 13.46 12.84
C SER A 128 32.21 13.32 14.12
N SER A 129 32.25 14.39 14.92
CA SER A 129 32.79 14.39 16.28
C SER A 129 31.99 13.52 17.26
N TYR A 130 30.83 12.97 16.86
CA TYR A 130 30.02 12.05 17.65
C TYR A 130 29.71 10.74 16.91
N MET A 131 30.67 9.83 16.82
CA MET A 131 30.38 8.41 16.54
C MET A 131 31.23 7.53 17.46
N LEU A 132 30.64 7.17 18.61
CA LEU A 132 31.12 6.09 19.46
C LEU A 132 31.13 4.76 18.68
N GLU A 133 32.20 4.02 18.90
CA GLU A 133 32.63 2.69 18.46
C GLU A 133 31.62 1.52 18.39
N SER A 134 30.30 1.71 18.58
CA SER A 134 29.35 0.59 18.51
C SER A 134 28.81 0.37 17.09
N GLU A 135 29.66 -0.16 16.22
CA GLU A 135 29.28 -0.73 14.93
C GLU A 135 28.39 -1.98 15.11
N ARG A 136 27.06 -1.81 15.13
CA ARG A 136 26.14 -2.97 15.03
C ARG A 136 25.77 -3.34 13.59
N GLU A 137 26.04 -2.46 12.61
CA GLU A 137 26.01 -2.80 11.19
C GLU A 137 27.29 -2.26 10.52
N ASN A 138 28.26 -3.16 10.33
CA ASN A 138 29.52 -2.86 9.68
C ASN A 138 29.24 -2.44 8.20
N PRO A 139 29.60 -1.21 7.79
CA PRO A 139 29.46 -0.75 6.41
C PRO A 139 30.07 -1.73 5.40
N LEU A 140 31.11 -2.48 5.79
CA LEU A 140 31.73 -3.53 4.98
C LEU A 140 30.73 -4.56 4.50
N ARG A 141 29.80 -5.01 5.35
CA ARG A 141 28.86 -6.07 4.97
C ARG A 141 27.80 -5.58 3.99
N ILE A 142 27.29 -4.37 4.20
CA ILE A 142 26.22 -3.82 3.35
C ILE A 142 26.79 -3.38 2.00
N LEU A 143 27.99 -2.80 1.99
CA LEU A 143 28.64 -2.26 0.80
C LEU A 143 29.56 -3.27 0.12
N GLU A 144 29.57 -4.53 0.57
CA GLU A 144 30.40 -5.60 0.01
C GLU A 144 30.25 -5.74 -1.52
N PRO A 145 29.04 -5.68 -2.11
CA PRO A 145 28.88 -5.74 -3.57
C PRO A 145 29.55 -4.58 -4.31
N ILE A 146 29.67 -3.41 -3.65
CA ILE A 146 30.42 -2.27 -4.17
C ILE A 146 31.93 -2.50 -3.99
N PHE A 147 32.38 -3.03 -2.86
CA PHE A 147 33.82 -3.23 -2.64
C PHE A 147 34.41 -4.37 -3.47
N SER A 148 33.62 -5.42 -3.73
CA SER A 148 34.02 -6.60 -4.51
C SER A 148 34.00 -6.38 -6.02
N GLY A 149 33.29 -5.36 -6.50
CA GLY A 149 33.09 -5.12 -7.94
C GLY A 149 31.91 -5.88 -8.54
N GLU A 150 31.10 -6.54 -7.72
CA GLU A 150 29.88 -7.22 -8.18
C GLU A 150 28.85 -6.22 -8.72
N GLN A 151 28.71 -5.06 -8.08
CA GLN A 151 27.72 -4.05 -8.44
C GLN A 151 28.35 -2.65 -8.46
N ASP A 152 28.00 -1.83 -9.45
CA ASP A 152 28.42 -0.43 -9.49
C ASP A 152 27.45 0.48 -8.73
N THR A 153 26.16 0.13 -8.71
CA THR A 153 25.13 0.86 -7.99
C THR A 153 24.40 -0.12 -7.09
N LEU A 154 24.30 0.22 -5.81
CA LEU A 154 23.59 -0.57 -4.81
C LEU A 154 22.45 0.25 -4.21
N ILE A 155 21.23 -0.24 -4.40
CA ILE A 155 20.04 0.32 -3.77
C ILE A 155 19.81 -0.39 -2.45
N ILE A 156 20.12 0.27 -1.35
CA ILE A 156 19.87 -0.27 0.00
C ILE A 156 18.38 -0.09 0.35
N GLY A 157 17.73 0.92 -0.22
CA GLY A 157 16.30 1.19 -0.05
C GLY A 157 15.99 1.86 1.29
N TYR A 158 14.82 1.57 1.84
CA TYR A 158 14.33 2.19 3.07
C TYR A 158 15.00 1.58 4.30
N LYS A 159 15.63 2.42 5.12
CA LYS A 159 16.19 2.06 6.42
C LYS A 159 15.71 3.00 7.51
N LYS A 160 15.43 2.44 8.69
CA LYS A 160 15.22 3.25 9.89
C LYS A 160 16.53 3.92 10.30
N ALA A 161 16.48 5.20 10.63
CA ALA A 161 17.62 5.95 11.11
C ALA A 161 18.13 5.38 12.45
N ARG A 162 19.45 5.39 12.62
CA ARG A 162 20.12 4.72 13.75
C ARG A 162 19.83 5.36 15.12
N PHE A 163 19.57 6.67 15.14
CA PHE A 163 19.46 7.47 16.37
C PHE A 163 18.17 8.29 16.44
N ALA A 164 17.28 8.11 15.46
CA ALA A 164 16.03 8.85 15.36
C ALA A 164 14.93 7.90 14.87
N ASN A 165 13.69 8.16 15.26
CA ASN A 165 12.53 7.43 14.77
C ASN A 165 12.11 7.93 13.37
N GLN A 166 13.08 8.04 12.47
CA GLN A 166 12.93 8.55 11.11
C GLN A 166 13.33 7.47 10.11
N TYR A 167 12.79 7.52 8.90
CA TYR A 167 13.20 6.64 7.81
C TYR A 167 14.10 7.37 6.81
N ARG A 168 14.97 6.62 6.14
CA ARG A 168 15.85 7.12 5.09
C ARG A 168 15.80 6.21 3.88
N PHE A 169 15.88 6.79 2.69
CA PHE A 169 16.11 6.04 1.46
C PHE A 169 17.60 6.16 1.09
N VAL A 170 18.27 5.02 0.95
CA VAL A 170 19.74 4.95 0.88
C VAL A 170 20.20 4.29 -0.42
N MET A 171 21.20 4.90 -1.05
CA MET A 171 21.89 4.40 -2.26
C MET A 171 23.40 4.47 -2.05
N ALA A 172 24.13 3.54 -2.68
CA ALA A 172 25.57 3.63 -2.86
C ALA A 172 25.95 3.53 -4.35
N LEU A 173 26.98 4.28 -4.75
CA LEU A 173 27.59 4.24 -6.08
C LEU A 173 29.10 3.96 -5.93
N ALA A 174 29.65 3.12 -6.79
CA ALA A 174 31.06 2.83 -6.87
C ALA A 174 31.84 3.98 -7.54
N ALA A 175 32.96 4.34 -6.92
CA ALA A 175 34.04 5.10 -7.56
C ALA A 175 35.00 4.16 -8.31
N GLU A 176 35.90 4.73 -9.12
CA GLU A 176 36.86 3.96 -9.94
C GLU A 176 37.79 3.06 -9.10
N ASP A 177 38.14 3.49 -7.89
CA ASP A 177 38.99 2.75 -6.95
C ASP A 177 38.20 1.77 -6.05
N ARG A 178 36.94 1.51 -6.40
CA ARG A 178 35.95 0.77 -5.60
C ARG A 178 35.67 1.38 -4.23
N SER A 179 35.94 2.67 -4.04
CA SER A 179 35.33 3.41 -2.93
C SER A 179 33.81 3.51 -3.13
N ALA A 180 33.06 3.56 -2.04
CA ALA A 180 31.60 3.66 -2.06
C ALA A 180 31.16 5.08 -1.70
N ILE A 181 30.43 5.72 -2.62
CA ILE A 181 29.76 7.02 -2.43
C ILE A 181 28.34 6.70 -1.97
N VAL A 182 28.03 6.99 -0.71
CA VAL A 182 26.76 6.65 -0.07
C VAL A 182 25.95 7.92 0.18
N LEU A 183 24.74 7.95 -0.34
CA LEU A 183 23.81 9.07 -0.17
C LEU A 183 22.54 8.57 0.52
N ASN A 184 21.94 9.44 1.33
CA ASN A 184 20.59 9.22 1.84
C ASN A 184 19.78 10.50 1.85
N ILE A 185 18.47 10.34 1.63
CA ILE A 185 17.44 11.37 1.80
C ILE A 185 16.58 10.99 3.00
N ASP A 186 15.91 11.99 3.59
CA ASP A 186 14.80 11.73 4.50
C ASP A 186 13.67 11.04 3.71
N ALA A 187 13.15 9.94 4.26
CA ALA A 187 12.09 9.15 3.66
C ALA A 187 10.87 9.02 4.56
N GLU A 188 10.76 9.84 5.62
CA GLU A 188 9.62 9.81 6.53
C GLU A 188 8.30 10.07 5.81
N GLU A 189 8.24 11.11 4.98
CA GLU A 189 7.04 11.43 4.18
C GLU A 189 6.75 10.34 3.14
N MET A 190 7.79 9.77 2.54
CA MET A 190 7.65 8.67 1.57
C MET A 190 7.06 7.42 2.22
N ILE A 191 7.52 7.07 3.43
CA ILE A 191 7.01 5.94 4.20
C ILE A 191 5.58 6.20 4.68
N LYS A 192 5.28 7.42 5.15
CA LYS A 192 3.91 7.82 5.52
C LYS A 192 2.98 7.70 4.31
N PHE A 193 3.37 8.29 3.19
CA PHE A 193 2.63 8.20 1.94
C PHE A 193 2.37 6.74 1.58
N LYS A 194 3.42 5.91 1.50
CA LYS A 194 3.31 4.47 1.25
C LYS A 194 2.29 3.81 2.17
N ARG A 195 2.39 4.02 3.49
CA ARG A 195 1.48 3.44 4.48
C ARG A 195 0.03 3.89 4.30
N ASP A 196 -0.19 5.15 3.90
CA ASP A 196 -1.54 5.74 3.80
C ASP A 196 -2.26 5.36 2.51
N ILE A 197 -1.50 5.03 1.46
CA ILE A 197 -2.02 4.59 0.17
C ILE A 197 -1.94 3.07 -0.03
N ASP A 198 -1.20 2.34 0.81
CA ASP A 198 -1.01 0.90 0.66
C ASP A 198 -2.35 0.15 0.63
N PHE A 199 -2.33 -1.01 -0.01
CA PHE A 199 -3.52 -1.83 -0.19
C PHE A 199 -4.20 -2.21 1.13
N GLY A 200 -3.41 -2.47 2.19
CA GLY A 200 -3.96 -2.68 3.53
C GLY A 200 -4.75 -1.48 4.06
N ALA A 201 -4.28 -0.26 3.80
CA ALA A 201 -4.99 0.96 4.17
C ALA A 201 -6.26 1.17 3.34
N LEU A 202 -6.24 0.79 2.05
CA LEU A 202 -7.43 0.82 1.19
C LEU A 202 -8.52 -0.13 1.71
N ILE A 203 -8.17 -1.38 2.02
CA ILE A 203 -9.13 -2.34 2.59
C ILE A 203 -9.69 -1.80 3.90
N LYS A 204 -8.83 -1.31 4.80
CA LYS A 204 -9.25 -0.79 6.10
C LYS A 204 -10.28 0.33 5.95
N LYS A 205 -10.05 1.28 5.03
CA LYS A 205 -11.00 2.37 4.73
C LYS A 205 -12.34 1.85 4.22
N VAL A 206 -12.35 0.77 3.43
CA VAL A 206 -13.60 0.16 2.93
C VAL A 206 -14.39 -0.49 4.06
N VAL A 207 -13.74 -1.21 4.97
CA VAL A 207 -14.39 -1.82 6.14
C VAL A 207 -14.91 -0.76 7.10
N GLU A 208 -14.09 0.26 7.42
CA GLU A 208 -14.49 1.38 8.29
C GLU A 208 -15.66 2.19 7.70
N GLY A 209 -15.71 2.34 6.38
CA GLY A 209 -16.77 3.05 5.67
C GLY A 209 -18.07 2.24 5.48
N ASN A 210 -18.06 0.93 5.74
CA ASN A 210 -19.22 0.08 5.54
C ASN A 210 -19.31 -1.02 6.60
N SER A 211 -20.12 -0.79 7.63
CA SER A 211 -20.35 -1.72 8.75
C SER A 211 -21.01 -3.04 8.36
N GLN A 212 -21.47 -3.20 7.11
CA GLN A 212 -21.99 -4.48 6.61
C GLN A 212 -20.90 -5.40 6.09
N ILE A 213 -19.69 -4.88 5.87
CA ILE A 213 -18.52 -5.65 5.49
C ILE A 213 -17.90 -6.20 6.77
N ILE A 214 -18.10 -7.49 7.01
CA ILE A 214 -17.57 -8.19 8.19
C ILE A 214 -16.05 -8.40 8.06
N TYR A 215 -15.58 -8.62 6.83
CA TYR A 215 -14.18 -8.94 6.57
C TYR A 215 -13.82 -8.80 5.10
N ILE A 216 -12.58 -8.41 4.83
CA ILE A 216 -11.93 -8.47 3.52
C ILE A 216 -10.54 -9.07 3.70
N THR A 217 -10.21 -10.04 2.84
CA THR A 217 -8.84 -10.54 2.67
C THR A 217 -8.34 -10.41 1.26
N LEU A 218 -7.06 -10.06 1.17
CA LEU A 218 -6.24 -10.39 0.03
C LEU A 218 -5.34 -11.57 0.41
N GLN A 219 -5.35 -12.60 -0.42
CA GLN A 219 -4.54 -13.79 -0.25
C GLN A 219 -3.96 -14.21 -1.60
N ASN A 220 -2.76 -14.78 -1.57
CA ASN A 220 -2.30 -15.64 -2.65
C ASN A 220 -2.66 -17.10 -2.29
N PRO A 221 -2.44 -18.08 -3.17
CA PRO A 221 -2.79 -19.48 -2.87
C PRO A 221 -2.07 -20.08 -1.66
N GLN A 222 -1.03 -19.42 -1.12
CA GLN A 222 -0.20 -19.93 -0.03
C GLN A 222 -0.34 -19.15 1.29
N HIS A 223 -0.74 -17.87 1.27
CA HIS A 223 -0.70 -16.95 2.40
C HIS A 223 -1.73 -15.81 2.27
N ILE A 224 -2.20 -15.31 3.43
CA ILE A 224 -2.94 -14.04 3.51
C ILE A 224 -1.93 -12.89 3.41
N LEU A 225 -2.15 -11.99 2.45
CA LEU A 225 -1.34 -10.81 2.19
C LEU A 225 -1.83 -9.58 2.96
N ALA A 226 -3.15 -9.43 3.11
CA ALA A 226 -3.77 -8.36 3.89
C ALA A 226 -5.16 -8.78 4.38
N ALA A 227 -5.58 -8.28 5.54
CA ALA A 227 -6.87 -8.58 6.14
C ALA A 227 -7.39 -7.37 6.93
N SER A 228 -8.71 -7.17 6.92
CA SER A 228 -9.41 -6.22 7.80
C SER A 228 -10.82 -6.73 8.06
N GLY A 229 -11.31 -6.52 9.28
CA GLY A 229 -12.68 -6.81 9.72
C GLY A 229 -13.03 -5.96 10.93
#